data_AF-A0A7X7ABL7-F1
#
_entry.id   AF-A0A7X7ABL7-F1
#
_cell.length_a   1.000
_cell.length_b   1.000
_cell.length_c   1.000
_cell.angle_alpha   90.00
_cell.angle_beta   90.00
_cell.angle_gamma   90.00
#
_symmetry.space_group_name_H-M   'P 1'
#
loop_
_entity.id
_entity.type
_entity.pdbx_description
1 polymer ?
#
loop_
_entity_poly.entity_id
_entity_poly.type
_entity_poly.pdbx_seq_one_letter_code
_entity_poly.pdbx_strand_id
1 'polypeptide(L)'
;MKRKGSILILSLLVFLVVFMVVVYVLHLSTIHMHIAKNKSTNNQGFYTSEAKIYMCMYEDKYFKSQLQPLILNEFRKTMNKPKDYILLSTEDIEEGDSEKKVSLSFEMQNNRKCLKLFSKTENNNQTINASSLFTVVKELFEKGLPVLHKDYLNEQQQEEVLDYIGILERDISLNNIASHINKIDFLDYESIIVNTIYKNDMELLYRKNSQVVKVDPFIHWDKNKVKEFFILMEDKFNKEPELYIQSDNPTSMDGVLYLNGDLIINSEFIFNGIIIINNGRIIVNSEINPIINGIIISNGEEGWIDLDRVTVNYDRKYIYRYGTYLPDFLDYEFLVLKKRE
;
A
#
# COMPACT_ATOMS: atom_id res chain seq x y z
N MET A 1 89.01 -9.49 -38.71
CA MET A 1 87.75 -9.76 -39.45
C MET A 1 86.62 -8.93 -38.87
N LYS A 2 86.08 -7.97 -39.62
CA LYS A 2 84.98 -7.10 -39.17
C LYS A 2 83.67 -7.90 -39.13
N ARG A 3 83.25 -8.37 -37.95
CA ARG A 3 81.97 -9.07 -37.66
C ARG A 3 80.73 -8.15 -37.81
N LYS A 4 80.65 -7.34 -38.86
CA LYS A 4 79.52 -6.41 -39.08
C LYS A 4 78.19 -7.14 -39.34
N GLY A 5 78.24 -8.33 -39.96
CA GLY A 5 77.05 -9.14 -40.24
C GLY A 5 76.36 -9.70 -38.99
N SER A 6 77.11 -10.09 -37.94
CA SER A 6 76.51 -10.68 -36.74
C SER A 6 75.79 -9.66 -35.86
N ILE A 7 76.28 -8.40 -35.83
CA ILE A 7 75.65 -7.31 -35.08
C ILE A 7 74.30 -6.93 -35.71
N LEU A 8 74.22 -6.97 -37.05
CA LEU A 8 73.00 -6.64 -37.78
C LEU A 8 71.90 -7.68 -37.52
N ILE A 9 72.25 -8.97 -37.56
CA ILE A 9 71.34 -10.08 -37.21
C ILE A 9 70.87 -9.98 -35.76
N LEU A 10 71.78 -9.71 -34.82
CA LEU A 10 71.43 -9.54 -33.41
C LEU A 10 70.47 -8.35 -33.22
N SER A 11 70.71 -7.22 -33.89
CA SER A 11 69.83 -6.05 -33.81
C SER A 11 68.43 -6.32 -34.38
N LEU A 12 68.34 -7.13 -35.45
CA LEU A 12 67.07 -7.51 -36.05
C LEU A 12 66.26 -8.41 -35.12
N LEU A 13 66.93 -9.36 -34.45
CA LEU A 13 66.32 -10.23 -33.44
C LEU A 13 65.80 -9.41 -32.25
N VAL A 14 66.60 -8.49 -31.72
CA VAL A 14 66.18 -7.59 -30.64
C VAL A 14 65.01 -6.73 -31.08
N PHE A 15 65.05 -6.16 -32.29
CA PHE A 15 63.95 -5.36 -32.83
C PHE A 15 62.66 -6.17 -32.96
N LEU A 16 62.75 -7.42 -33.40
CA LEU A 16 61.59 -8.30 -33.56
C LEU A 16 60.95 -8.65 -32.20
N VAL A 17 61.78 -8.90 -31.17
CA VAL A 17 61.29 -9.10 -29.80
C VAL A 17 60.64 -7.83 -29.26
N VAL A 18 61.28 -6.67 -29.43
CA VAL A 18 60.71 -5.38 -28.99
C VAL A 18 59.39 -5.10 -29.72
N PHE A 19 59.33 -5.35 -31.04
CA PHE A 19 58.12 -5.16 -31.83
C PHE A 19 56.99 -6.09 -31.38
N MET A 20 57.28 -7.38 -31.11
CA MET A 20 56.28 -8.30 -30.54
C MET A 20 55.74 -7.79 -29.21
N VAL A 21 56.61 -7.30 -28.32
CA VAL A 21 56.19 -6.75 -27.03
C VAL A 21 55.32 -5.51 -27.22
N VAL A 22 55.68 -4.60 -28.13
CA VAL A 22 54.86 -3.40 -28.43
C VAL A 22 53.49 -3.77 -28.96
N VAL A 23 53.40 -4.70 -29.92
CA VAL A 23 52.12 -5.17 -30.47
C VAL A 23 51.27 -5.85 -29.38
N TYR A 24 51.90 -6.66 -28.53
CA TYR A 24 51.21 -7.30 -27.41
C TYR A 24 50.66 -6.28 -26.40
N VAL A 25 51.44 -5.26 -26.04
CA VAL A 25 51.01 -4.18 -25.14
C VAL A 25 49.87 -3.36 -25.75
N LEU A 26 49.95 -3.02 -27.05
CA LEU A 26 48.87 -2.33 -27.75
C LEU A 26 47.58 -3.15 -27.75
N HIS A 27 47.68 -4.46 -27.97
CA HIS A 27 46.54 -5.36 -27.93
C HIS A 27 45.91 -5.43 -26.53
N LEU A 28 46.72 -5.60 -25.49
CA LEU A 28 46.25 -5.56 -24.09
C LEU A 28 45.58 -4.23 -23.74
N SER A 29 46.16 -3.11 -24.17
CA SER A 29 45.57 -1.78 -23.94
C SER A 29 44.20 -1.64 -24.62
N THR A 30 44.06 -2.19 -25.82
CA THR A 30 42.80 -2.16 -26.57
C THR A 30 41.72 -2.98 -25.86
N ILE A 31 42.07 -4.18 -25.38
CA ILE A 31 41.15 -5.02 -24.59
C ILE A 31 40.72 -4.30 -23.31
N HIS A 32 41.66 -3.73 -22.55
CA HIS A 32 41.33 -3.00 -21.31
C HIS A 32 40.42 -1.80 -21.58
N MET A 33 40.68 -1.06 -22.67
CA MET A 33 39.83 0.07 -23.08
C MET A 33 38.40 -0.39 -23.41
N HIS A 34 38.23 -1.51 -24.12
CA HIS A 34 36.90 -2.06 -24.38
C HIS A 34 36.19 -2.52 -23.11
N ILE A 35 36.89 -3.19 -22.19
CA ILE A 35 36.33 -3.61 -20.89
C ILE A 35 35.91 -2.38 -20.08
N ALA A 36 36.77 -1.37 -19.99
CA ALA A 36 36.48 -0.13 -19.26
C ALA A 36 35.28 0.60 -19.86
N LYS A 37 35.21 0.72 -21.19
CA LYS A 37 34.08 1.33 -21.88
C LYS A 37 32.78 0.57 -21.64
N ASN A 38 32.77 -0.75 -21.79
CA ASN A 38 31.59 -1.57 -21.55
C ASN A 38 31.12 -1.47 -20.09
N LYS A 39 32.06 -1.47 -19.12
CA LYS A 39 31.72 -1.28 -17.71
C LYS A 39 31.12 0.10 -17.45
N SER A 40 31.66 1.15 -18.07
CA SER A 40 31.11 2.50 -17.97
C SER A 40 29.70 2.59 -18.54
N THR A 41 29.47 2.07 -19.75
CA THR A 41 28.15 2.06 -20.39
C THR A 41 27.14 1.25 -19.59
N ASN A 42 27.55 0.10 -19.04
CA ASN A 42 26.68 -0.73 -18.19
C ASN A 42 26.32 -0.01 -16.88
N ASN A 43 27.27 0.70 -16.27
CA ASN A 43 26.98 1.48 -15.06
C ASN A 43 26.06 2.66 -15.37
N GLN A 44 26.31 3.39 -16.46
CA GLN A 44 25.45 4.49 -16.89
C GLN A 44 24.02 4.00 -17.13
N GLY A 45 23.81 2.98 -17.97
CA GLY A 45 22.47 2.48 -18.24
C GLY A 45 21.78 1.88 -17.02
N PHE A 46 22.53 1.39 -16.02
CA PHE A 46 21.95 1.00 -14.73
C PHE A 46 21.43 2.22 -13.96
N TYR A 47 22.23 3.30 -13.85
CA TYR A 47 21.79 4.54 -13.20
C TYR A 47 20.62 5.20 -13.95
N THR A 48 20.59 5.15 -15.28
CA THR A 48 19.44 5.61 -16.08
C THR A 48 18.19 4.80 -15.77
N SER A 49 18.29 3.46 -15.73
CA SER A 49 17.16 2.59 -15.38
C SER A 49 16.67 2.84 -13.95
N GLU A 50 17.58 3.06 -13.01
CA GLU A 50 17.28 3.42 -11.62
C GLU A 50 16.60 4.79 -11.52
N ALA A 51 17.11 5.79 -12.23
CA ALA A 51 16.54 7.15 -12.26
C ALA A 51 15.08 7.12 -12.72
N LYS A 52 14.74 6.34 -13.75
CA LYS A 52 13.35 6.14 -14.19
C LYS A 52 12.44 5.59 -13.09
N ILE A 53 12.96 4.67 -12.26
CA ILE A 53 12.19 4.11 -11.13
C ILE A 53 11.95 5.20 -10.09
N TYR A 54 12.97 5.98 -9.75
CA TYR A 54 12.81 7.08 -8.80
C TYR A 54 11.88 8.17 -9.31
N MET A 55 11.93 8.52 -10.59
CA MET A 55 10.98 9.45 -11.21
C MET A 55 9.53 8.96 -11.01
N CYS A 56 9.26 7.68 -11.25
CA CYS A 56 7.93 7.10 -11.03
C CYS A 56 7.43 7.19 -9.57
N MET A 57 8.34 7.17 -8.60
CA MET A 57 8.00 7.19 -7.16
C MET A 57 7.90 8.61 -6.58
N TYR A 58 8.80 9.50 -7.00
CA TYR A 58 8.97 10.80 -6.35
C TYR A 58 8.44 11.99 -7.16
N GLU A 59 8.24 11.84 -8.47
CA GLU A 59 7.63 12.90 -9.26
C GLU A 59 6.11 12.77 -9.28
N ASP A 60 5.43 13.81 -8.80
CA ASP A 60 3.97 13.91 -8.78
C ASP A 60 3.32 13.59 -10.14
N LYS A 61 3.98 14.01 -11.23
CA LYS A 61 3.56 13.77 -12.61
C LYS A 61 3.34 12.29 -12.91
N TYR A 62 4.15 11.39 -12.35
CA TYR A 62 4.06 9.95 -12.58
C TYR A 62 3.39 9.24 -11.40
N PHE A 63 3.77 9.64 -10.19
CA PHE A 63 3.29 9.04 -8.97
C PHE A 63 1.78 9.21 -8.80
N LYS A 64 1.29 10.45 -8.74
CA LYS A 64 -0.15 10.74 -8.49
C LYS A 64 -1.02 10.39 -9.68
N SER A 65 -0.51 10.59 -10.91
CA SER A 65 -1.33 10.41 -12.12
C SER A 65 -1.43 8.96 -12.61
N GLN A 66 -0.38 8.15 -12.40
CA GLN A 66 -0.29 6.80 -12.94
C GLN A 66 -0.06 5.75 -11.84
N LEU A 67 0.97 5.88 -11.01
CA LEU A 67 1.35 4.82 -10.07
C LEU A 67 0.34 4.62 -8.93
N GLN A 68 -0.04 5.70 -8.24
CA GLN A 68 -0.97 5.65 -7.11
C GLN A 68 -2.34 5.06 -7.51
N PRO A 69 -2.96 5.44 -8.64
CA PRO A 69 -4.18 4.78 -9.14
C PRO A 69 -4.02 3.27 -9.36
N LEU A 70 -2.85 2.81 -9.83
CA LEU A 70 -2.59 1.39 -10.09
C LEU A 70 -2.49 0.60 -8.77
N ILE A 71 -1.83 1.16 -7.76
CA ILE A 71 -1.79 0.59 -6.40
C ILE A 71 -3.19 0.51 -5.80
N LEU A 72 -3.97 1.61 -5.88
CA LEU A 72 -5.33 1.63 -5.37
C LEU A 72 -6.22 0.61 -6.06
N ASN A 73 -6.07 0.42 -7.38
CA ASN A 73 -6.83 -0.59 -8.12
C ASN A 73 -6.48 -2.01 -7.66
N GLU A 74 -5.20 -2.32 -7.47
CA GLU A 74 -4.74 -3.63 -6.98
C GLU A 74 -5.32 -3.97 -5.60
N PHE A 75 -5.36 -3.01 -4.68
CA PHE A 75 -5.89 -3.22 -3.34
C PHE A 75 -7.42 -3.24 -3.29
N ARG A 76 -8.09 -2.36 -4.05
CA ARG A 76 -9.55 -2.27 -4.07
C ARG A 76 -10.22 -3.34 -4.94
N LYS A 77 -9.46 -4.01 -5.82
CA LYS A 77 -9.92 -5.02 -6.80
C LYS A 77 -11.06 -4.50 -7.69
N THR A 78 -10.95 -3.27 -8.19
CA THR A 78 -11.92 -2.73 -9.15
C THR A 78 -11.86 -3.52 -10.48
N MET A 79 -13.01 -3.76 -11.12
CA MET A 79 -13.22 -4.78 -12.17
C MET A 79 -12.34 -4.67 -13.44
N ASN A 80 -11.55 -3.61 -13.61
CA ASN A 80 -10.72 -3.43 -14.80
C ASN A 80 -9.29 -3.84 -14.49
N LYS A 81 -8.77 -4.81 -15.27
CA LYS A 81 -7.35 -5.17 -15.22
C LYS A 81 -6.52 -3.92 -15.51
N PRO A 82 -5.77 -3.39 -14.53
CA PRO A 82 -4.98 -2.20 -14.73
C PRO A 82 -3.91 -2.42 -15.80
N LYS A 83 -3.34 -1.34 -16.32
CA LYS A 83 -2.08 -1.42 -17.06
C LYS A 83 -0.96 -1.76 -16.06
N ASP A 84 -0.14 -2.74 -16.39
CA ASP A 84 0.97 -3.15 -15.52
C ASP A 84 2.24 -2.32 -15.78
N TYR A 85 2.09 -1.08 -16.26
CA TYR A 85 3.21 -0.19 -16.58
C TYR A 85 2.85 1.30 -16.47
N ILE A 86 3.89 2.10 -16.21
CA ILE A 86 3.90 3.57 -16.25
C ILE A 86 4.59 3.99 -17.56
N LEU A 87 4.02 4.98 -18.24
CA LEU A 87 4.60 5.56 -19.45
C LEU A 87 5.28 6.89 -19.12
N LEU A 88 6.59 6.95 -19.39
CA LEU A 88 7.41 8.15 -19.25
C LEU A 88 7.28 9.05 -20.50
N SER A 89 7.40 10.35 -20.27
CA SER A 89 7.40 11.36 -21.33
C SER A 89 8.73 11.32 -22.08
N THR A 90 8.73 11.71 -23.36
CA THR A 90 9.94 11.77 -24.18
C THR A 90 11.02 12.70 -23.64
N GLU A 91 10.62 13.75 -22.94
CA GLU A 91 11.52 14.76 -22.36
C GLU A 91 12.28 14.22 -21.14
N ASP A 92 11.72 13.21 -20.47
CA ASP A 92 12.26 12.64 -19.22
C ASP A 92 13.10 11.38 -19.49
N ILE A 93 13.44 11.12 -20.75
CA ILE A 93 14.22 9.96 -21.19
C ILE A 93 15.55 10.44 -21.75
N GLU A 94 16.64 9.78 -21.37
CA GLU A 94 17.97 10.11 -21.85
C GLU A 94 18.09 9.91 -23.37
N GLU A 95 18.89 10.77 -24.00
CA GLU A 95 19.16 10.68 -25.43
C GLU A 95 19.76 9.32 -25.81
N GLY A 96 19.12 8.63 -26.76
CA GLY A 96 19.53 7.30 -27.23
C GLY A 96 18.76 6.14 -26.61
N ASP A 97 17.93 6.39 -25.60
CA ASP A 97 17.11 5.35 -24.97
C ASP A 97 15.68 5.31 -25.56
N SER A 98 15.26 4.12 -25.98
CA SER A 98 13.96 3.89 -26.62
C SER A 98 12.87 3.44 -25.63
N GLU A 99 13.27 2.99 -24.43
CA GLU A 99 12.39 2.28 -23.50
C GLU A 99 11.69 3.23 -22.54
N LYS A 100 10.45 3.60 -22.87
CA LYS A 100 9.65 4.58 -22.10
C LYS A 100 8.82 3.99 -20.97
N LYS A 101 8.97 2.68 -20.71
CA LYS A 101 8.04 1.93 -19.86
C LYS A 101 8.74 1.48 -18.58
N VAL A 102 8.09 1.74 -17.45
CA VAL A 102 8.42 1.13 -16.18
C VAL A 102 7.31 0.16 -15.84
N SER A 103 7.61 -1.13 -15.81
CA SER A 103 6.65 -2.18 -15.46
C SER A 103 6.49 -2.27 -13.94
N LEU A 104 5.30 -2.64 -13.50
CA LEU A 104 4.98 -2.85 -12.08
C LEU A 104 4.47 -4.27 -11.82
N SER A 105 4.78 -4.78 -10.64
CA SER A 105 4.23 -6.04 -10.14
C SER A 105 4.16 -5.99 -8.62
N PHE A 106 3.28 -6.79 -8.02
CA PHE A 106 3.21 -6.93 -6.57
C PHE A 106 3.76 -8.30 -6.18
N GLU A 107 4.67 -8.33 -5.21
CA GLU A 107 5.24 -9.57 -4.66
C GLU A 107 5.14 -9.58 -3.14
N MET A 108 4.97 -10.77 -2.56
CA MET A 108 4.96 -10.96 -1.11
C MET A 108 6.41 -11.19 -0.65
N GLN A 109 6.92 -10.33 0.22
CA GLN A 109 8.24 -10.49 0.83
C GLN A 109 8.13 -10.27 2.34
N ASN A 110 8.66 -11.21 3.14
CA ASN A 110 8.58 -11.18 4.61
C ASN A 110 7.14 -10.95 5.14
N ASN A 111 6.16 -11.60 4.52
CA ASN A 111 4.74 -11.43 4.82
C ASN A 111 4.19 -10.01 4.59
N ARG A 112 4.89 -9.13 3.87
CA ARG A 112 4.42 -7.80 3.47
C ARG A 112 4.17 -7.76 1.96
N LYS A 113 3.14 -7.03 1.52
CA LYS A 113 2.87 -6.85 0.09
C LYS A 113 3.71 -5.69 -0.43
N CYS A 114 4.67 -6.01 -1.29
CA CYS A 114 5.63 -5.06 -1.81
C CYS A 114 5.35 -4.73 -3.28
N LEU A 115 5.56 -3.47 -3.66
CA LEU A 115 5.56 -3.00 -5.04
C LEU A 115 6.94 -3.20 -5.63
N LYS A 116 7.01 -3.92 -6.75
CA LYS A 116 8.22 -4.07 -7.54
C LYS A 116 8.10 -3.26 -8.82
N LEU A 117 9.02 -2.31 -8.99
CA LEU A 117 9.17 -1.54 -10.22
C LEU A 117 10.32 -2.10 -11.03
N PHE A 118 10.11 -2.28 -12.33
CA PHE A 118 11.09 -2.78 -13.27
C PHE A 118 11.28 -1.79 -14.40
N SER A 119 12.52 -1.41 -14.64
CA SER A 119 12.90 -0.47 -15.68
C SER A 119 13.96 -1.09 -16.58
N LYS A 120 13.81 -0.81 -17.87
CA LYS A 120 14.72 -1.24 -18.92
C LYS A 120 15.27 0.01 -19.61
N THR A 121 16.55 -0.02 -19.93
CA THR A 121 17.23 1.01 -20.73
C THR A 121 17.97 0.33 -21.86
N GLU A 122 17.88 0.91 -23.05
CA GLU A 122 18.65 0.47 -24.21
C GLU A 122 19.74 1.50 -24.50
N ASN A 123 21.01 1.07 -24.42
CA ASN A 123 22.15 1.93 -24.74
C ASN A 123 23.14 1.15 -25.61
N ASN A 124 23.44 1.64 -26.81
CA ASN A 124 24.38 1.02 -27.76
C ASN A 124 24.14 -0.49 -27.98
N ASN A 125 22.89 -0.89 -28.26
CA ASN A 125 22.43 -2.28 -28.46
C ASN A 125 22.59 -3.20 -27.22
N GLN A 126 22.85 -2.64 -26.05
CA GLN A 126 22.82 -3.37 -24.79
C GLN A 126 21.54 -3.02 -24.03
N THR A 127 20.83 -4.05 -23.60
CA THR A 127 19.69 -3.94 -22.69
C THR A 127 20.19 -4.03 -21.25
N ILE A 128 19.92 -3.01 -20.45
CA ILE A 128 20.26 -2.99 -19.03
C ILE A 128 18.98 -2.85 -18.21
N ASN A 129 18.82 -3.73 -17.22
CA ASN A 129 17.62 -3.82 -16.41
C ASN A 129 17.91 -3.41 -14.97
N ALA A 130 17.00 -2.65 -14.37
CA ALA A 130 16.98 -2.38 -12.94
C ALA A 130 15.61 -2.78 -12.37
N SER A 131 15.62 -3.26 -11.13
CA SER A 131 14.38 -3.49 -10.39
C SER A 131 14.52 -2.99 -8.97
N SER A 132 13.49 -2.33 -8.46
CA SER A 132 13.43 -1.86 -7.07
C SER A 132 12.18 -2.40 -6.41
N LEU A 133 12.27 -2.59 -5.10
CA LEU A 133 11.18 -3.08 -4.28
C LEU A 133 10.86 -2.08 -3.17
N PHE A 134 9.58 -1.79 -3.02
CA PHE A 134 9.03 -0.82 -2.07
C PHE A 134 7.97 -1.47 -1.20
N THR A 135 7.91 -1.11 0.08
CA THR A 135 6.70 -1.30 0.87
C THR A 135 5.65 -0.29 0.41
N VAL A 136 4.39 -0.62 0.63
CA VAL A 136 3.25 0.18 0.14
C VAL A 136 2.23 0.47 1.24
N VAL A 137 2.20 -0.39 2.26
CA VAL A 137 1.26 -0.32 3.36
C VAL A 137 2.05 -0.11 4.63
N LYS A 138 1.57 0.80 5.48
CA LYS A 138 2.14 1.07 6.79
C LYS A 138 2.25 -0.22 7.59
N GLU A 139 3.41 -0.43 8.21
CA GLU A 139 3.74 -1.71 8.86
C GLU A 139 2.68 -2.13 9.90
N LEU A 140 2.10 -1.16 10.60
CA LEU A 140 1.03 -1.36 11.59
C LEU A 140 -0.07 -2.32 11.11
N PHE A 141 -0.46 -2.24 9.85
CA PHE A 141 -1.54 -3.05 9.26
C PHE A 141 -1.09 -4.43 8.78
N GLU A 142 0.22 -4.67 8.69
CA GLU A 142 0.81 -5.91 8.15
C GLU A 142 1.40 -6.84 9.22
N LYS A 143 1.34 -6.45 10.51
CA LYS A 143 1.85 -7.22 11.65
C LYS A 143 1.09 -8.53 11.92
N GLY A 144 -0.07 -8.74 11.27
CA GLY A 144 -0.87 -9.97 11.43
C GLY A 144 -1.68 -10.03 12.73
N LEU A 145 -1.74 -8.93 13.48
CA LEU A 145 -2.52 -8.82 14.71
C LEU A 145 -3.96 -8.39 14.37
N PRO A 146 -4.99 -9.16 14.77
CA PRO A 146 -6.39 -8.81 14.50
C PRO A 146 -6.88 -7.62 15.35
N VAL A 147 -6.25 -7.38 16.50
CA VAL A 147 -6.62 -6.31 17.44
C VAL A 147 -5.36 -5.51 17.78
N LEU A 148 -5.43 -4.20 17.55
CA LEU A 148 -4.40 -3.22 17.86
C LEU A 148 -4.92 -2.33 18.99
N HIS A 149 -4.51 -2.65 20.22
CA HIS A 149 -4.88 -1.91 21.42
C HIS A 149 -3.69 -1.85 22.38
N LYS A 150 -3.61 -0.79 23.18
CA LYS A 150 -2.45 -0.56 24.06
C LYS A 150 -2.14 -1.77 24.96
N ASP A 151 -3.16 -2.40 25.52
CA ASP A 151 -3.00 -3.55 26.43
C ASP A 151 -2.38 -4.81 25.80
N TYR A 152 -2.44 -4.95 24.47
CA TYR A 152 -1.94 -6.14 23.77
C TYR A 152 -0.61 -5.90 23.03
N LEU A 153 -0.05 -4.69 23.17
CA LEU A 153 1.09 -4.22 22.39
C LEU A 153 2.24 -3.81 23.29
N ASN A 154 3.47 -3.87 22.76
CA ASN A 154 4.64 -3.33 23.45
C ASN A 154 4.67 -1.79 23.38
N GLU A 155 5.43 -1.12 24.26
CA GLU A 155 5.45 0.35 24.37
C GLU A 155 5.63 1.08 23.03
N GLN A 156 6.55 0.61 22.18
CA GLN A 156 6.77 1.18 20.85
C GLN A 156 5.54 1.05 19.93
N GLN A 157 4.90 -0.11 19.92
CA GLN A 157 3.70 -0.36 19.14
C GLN A 157 2.49 0.43 19.67
N GLN A 158 2.43 0.66 20.98
CA GLN A 158 1.39 1.49 21.58
C GLN A 158 1.50 2.93 21.08
N GLU A 159 2.71 3.49 21.07
CA GLU A 159 2.97 4.83 20.55
C GLU A 159 2.58 4.93 19.06
N GLU A 160 2.96 3.95 18.24
CA GLU A 160 2.56 3.88 16.83
C GLU A 160 1.03 3.88 16.63
N VAL A 161 0.28 3.16 17.48
CA VAL A 161 -1.19 3.12 17.42
C VAL A 161 -1.80 4.45 17.85
N LEU A 162 -1.31 5.04 18.94
CA LEU A 162 -1.79 6.33 19.45
C LEU A 162 -1.52 7.45 18.45
N ASP A 163 -0.32 7.48 17.85
CA ASP A 163 0.03 8.42 16.79
C ASP A 163 -0.89 8.26 15.58
N TYR A 164 -1.17 7.01 15.19
CA TYR A 164 -2.06 6.74 14.06
C TYR A 164 -3.50 7.20 14.34
N ILE A 165 -4.04 6.93 15.54
CA ILE A 165 -5.36 7.43 15.95
C ILE A 165 -5.38 8.96 15.94
N GLY A 166 -4.32 9.63 16.42
CA GLY A 166 -4.21 11.09 16.37
C GLY A 166 -4.13 11.66 14.95
N ILE A 167 -3.60 10.91 13.97
CA ILE A 167 -3.68 11.27 12.54
C ILE A 167 -5.11 11.13 12.04
N LEU A 168 -5.78 10.01 12.36
CA LEU A 168 -7.17 9.78 11.97
C LEU A 168 -8.09 10.89 12.48
N GLU A 169 -7.98 11.29 13.75
CA GLU A 169 -8.78 12.38 14.33
C GLU A 169 -8.65 13.71 13.58
N ARG A 170 -7.48 13.98 12.98
CA ARG A 170 -7.22 15.25 12.26
C ARG A 170 -7.62 15.19 10.80
N ASP A 171 -7.36 14.06 10.15
CA ASP A 171 -7.33 13.97 8.69
C ASP A 171 -8.42 13.07 8.10
N ILE A 172 -9.19 12.34 8.91
CA ILE A 172 -10.27 11.49 8.41
C ILE A 172 -11.34 12.33 7.72
N SER A 173 -11.75 11.92 6.53
CA SER A 173 -12.73 12.66 5.74
C SER A 173 -13.48 11.77 4.77
N LEU A 174 -14.78 12.02 4.63
CA LEU A 174 -15.62 11.31 3.68
C LEU A 174 -15.43 11.77 2.22
N ASN A 175 -14.73 12.88 2.00
CA ASN A 175 -14.60 13.51 0.68
C ASN A 175 -13.92 12.60 -0.36
N ASN A 176 -12.91 11.82 0.05
CA ASN A 176 -12.07 11.03 -0.84
C ASN A 176 -12.55 9.57 -1.02
N ILE A 177 -13.73 9.25 -0.51
CA ILE A 177 -14.30 7.89 -0.57
C ILE A 177 -14.96 7.65 -1.93
N ALA A 178 -14.81 6.43 -2.46
CA ALA A 178 -15.37 6.05 -3.75
C ALA A 178 -16.91 6.10 -3.73
N SER A 179 -17.52 6.49 -4.85
CA SER A 179 -18.98 6.69 -4.97
C SER A 179 -19.84 5.44 -4.77
N HIS A 180 -19.26 4.25 -4.84
CA HIS A 180 -19.96 2.99 -4.60
C HIS A 180 -20.04 2.61 -3.11
N ILE A 181 -19.27 3.27 -2.25
CA ILE A 181 -19.29 3.07 -0.80
C ILE A 181 -20.30 4.05 -0.20
N ASN A 182 -21.17 3.55 0.65
CA ASN A 182 -22.14 4.37 1.37
C ASN A 182 -21.41 5.16 2.45
N LYS A 183 -21.35 6.48 2.26
CA LYS A 183 -20.72 7.40 3.20
C LYS A 183 -21.77 7.82 4.21
N ILE A 184 -21.48 7.64 5.47
CA ILE A 184 -22.41 8.06 6.51
C ILE A 184 -21.65 8.90 7.53
N ASP A 185 -22.06 10.17 7.59
CA ASP A 185 -21.47 11.19 8.45
C ASP A 185 -22.43 11.51 9.57
N PHE A 186 -21.96 11.38 10.81
CA PHE A 186 -22.80 11.59 11.97
C PHE A 186 -22.13 12.59 12.90
N LEU A 187 -22.35 13.86 12.58
CA LEU A 187 -21.77 14.98 13.30
C LEU A 187 -22.66 15.53 14.43
N ASP A 188 -23.91 15.06 14.58
CA ASP A 188 -24.91 15.69 15.48
C ASP A 188 -25.93 14.71 16.12
N TYR A 189 -25.63 13.40 16.17
CA TYR A 189 -26.57 12.38 16.65
C TYR A 189 -26.06 11.70 17.93
N GLU A 190 -26.97 11.45 18.88
CA GLU A 190 -26.65 10.81 20.15
C GLU A 190 -26.48 9.29 19.98
N SER A 191 -27.38 8.69 19.18
CA SER A 191 -27.30 7.26 18.89
C SER A 191 -27.85 6.93 17.52
N ILE A 192 -27.36 5.84 16.96
CA ILE A 192 -27.67 5.38 15.61
C ILE A 192 -27.95 3.91 15.66
N ILE A 193 -29.04 3.48 15.06
CA ILE A 193 -29.44 2.08 15.04
C ILE A 193 -29.41 1.62 13.60
N VAL A 194 -28.52 0.69 13.30
CA VAL A 194 -28.51 -0.04 12.03
C VAL A 194 -29.40 -1.25 12.19
N ASN A 195 -30.53 -1.23 11.50
CA ASN A 195 -31.53 -2.29 11.54
C ASN A 195 -31.72 -2.94 10.18
N THR A 196 -31.39 -4.23 10.07
CA THR A 196 -31.65 -5.02 8.87
C THR A 196 -33.09 -5.54 8.89
N ILE A 197 -33.97 -5.01 8.04
CA ILE A 197 -35.39 -5.43 7.98
C ILE A 197 -35.54 -6.74 7.22
N TYR A 198 -34.83 -6.86 6.11
CA TYR A 198 -34.74 -8.07 5.29
C TYR A 198 -33.28 -8.35 4.97
N LYS A 199 -32.92 -9.57 4.54
CA LYS A 199 -31.52 -9.94 4.19
C LYS A 199 -30.77 -8.85 3.38
N ASN A 200 -31.49 -8.09 2.56
CA ASN A 200 -30.93 -7.09 1.65
C ASN A 200 -31.46 -5.67 1.88
N ASP A 201 -32.11 -5.37 3.01
CA ASP A 201 -32.58 -4.01 3.32
C ASP A 201 -32.16 -3.65 4.75
N MET A 202 -31.49 -2.52 4.92
CA MET A 202 -31.20 -1.93 6.23
C MET A 202 -31.78 -0.54 6.26
N GLU A 203 -32.28 -0.21 7.42
CA GLU A 203 -32.65 1.13 7.82
C GLU A 203 -31.62 1.65 8.82
N LEU A 204 -31.33 2.94 8.70
CA LEU A 204 -30.58 3.69 9.70
C LEU A 204 -31.60 4.53 10.46
N LEU A 205 -31.73 4.28 11.77
CA LEU A 205 -32.58 5.06 12.66
C LEU A 205 -31.70 5.96 13.52
N TYR A 206 -32.08 7.22 13.65
CA TYR A 206 -31.29 8.22 14.34
C TYR A 206 -32.02 8.68 15.58
N ARG A 207 -31.28 8.91 16.66
CA ARG A 207 -31.80 9.56 17.86
C ARG A 207 -31.08 10.88 18.08
N LYS A 208 -31.88 11.95 18.22
CA LYS A 208 -31.41 13.28 18.63
C LYS A 208 -32.34 13.81 19.72
N ASN A 209 -31.79 14.23 20.86
CA ASN A 209 -32.54 14.73 22.00
C ASN A 209 -33.65 13.77 22.47
N SER A 210 -33.34 12.47 22.58
CA SER A 210 -34.32 11.43 22.95
C SER A 210 -35.52 11.23 22.00
N GLN A 211 -35.57 11.93 20.86
CA GLN A 211 -36.55 11.68 19.81
C GLN A 211 -35.92 10.83 18.71
N VAL A 212 -36.61 9.76 18.31
CA VAL A 212 -36.22 8.98 17.14
C VAL A 212 -36.66 9.75 15.91
N VAL A 213 -35.69 10.29 15.18
CA VAL A 213 -35.93 10.91 13.88
C VAL A 213 -35.62 9.85 12.84
N LYS A 214 -36.67 9.31 12.21
CA LYS A 214 -36.48 8.49 11.01
C LYS A 214 -36.09 9.43 9.87
N VAL A 215 -34.82 9.41 9.48
CA VAL A 215 -34.37 10.07 8.27
C VAL A 215 -34.06 8.97 7.27
N ASP A 216 -34.90 8.84 6.25
CA ASP A 216 -34.56 8.02 5.09
C ASP A 216 -33.25 8.52 4.48
N PRO A 217 -32.37 7.60 4.11
CA PRO A 217 -32.67 6.78 2.95
C PRO A 217 -32.85 5.30 3.31
N PHE A 218 -33.97 4.70 2.92
CA PHE A 218 -34.01 3.31 2.48
C PHE A 218 -32.84 3.09 1.53
N ILE A 219 -31.71 2.56 2.02
CA ILE A 219 -30.65 2.10 1.13
C ILE A 219 -31.15 0.75 0.61
N HIS A 220 -32.03 0.80 -0.39
CA HIS A 220 -32.55 -0.39 -1.03
C HIS A 220 -31.42 -1.04 -1.83
N TRP A 221 -30.93 -2.18 -1.37
CA TRP A 221 -29.84 -2.86 -2.06
C TRP A 221 -30.38 -3.79 -3.13
N ASP A 222 -29.84 -3.63 -4.34
CA ASP A 222 -29.86 -4.70 -5.31
C ASP A 222 -29.16 -5.93 -4.70
N LYS A 223 -29.75 -7.12 -4.87
CA LYS A 223 -29.27 -8.38 -4.28
C LYS A 223 -27.83 -8.73 -4.67
N ASN A 224 -27.30 -8.05 -5.68
CA ASN A 224 -26.00 -8.29 -6.29
C ASN A 224 -24.92 -7.27 -5.91
N LYS A 225 -25.20 -6.27 -5.05
CA LYS A 225 -24.19 -5.27 -4.62
C LYS A 225 -23.72 -5.52 -3.20
N VAL A 226 -22.39 -5.46 -3.01
CA VAL A 226 -21.75 -5.58 -1.69
C VAL A 226 -22.14 -4.37 -0.84
N LYS A 227 -22.50 -4.63 0.42
CA LYS A 227 -22.94 -3.63 1.40
C LYS A 227 -21.72 -2.94 2.02
N GLU A 228 -21.12 -2.03 1.24
CA GLU A 228 -19.90 -1.32 1.63
C GLU A 228 -20.24 0.02 2.28
N PHE A 229 -19.68 0.26 3.47
CA PHE A 229 -19.92 1.45 4.26
C PHE A 229 -18.62 2.12 4.69
N PHE A 230 -18.70 3.43 4.84
CA PHE A 230 -17.74 4.17 5.63
C PHE A 230 -18.55 5.01 6.59
N ILE A 231 -18.51 4.61 7.86
CA ILE A 231 -19.24 5.27 8.93
C ILE A 231 -18.24 6.10 9.73
N LEU A 232 -18.53 7.39 9.83
CA LEU A 232 -17.79 8.35 10.64
C LEU A 232 -18.72 8.88 11.73
N MET A 233 -18.44 8.55 12.99
CA MET A 233 -19.11 9.10 14.16
C MET A 233 -18.10 9.89 14.98
N GLU A 234 -18.26 11.20 15.04
CA GLU A 234 -17.42 12.10 15.84
C GLU A 234 -18.15 12.52 17.11
N ASP A 235 -17.43 12.63 18.23
CA ASP A 235 -17.96 13.29 19.43
C ASP A 235 -18.13 14.79 19.14
N LYS A 236 -19.37 15.24 19.22
CA LYS A 236 -19.67 16.65 19.42
C LYS A 236 -20.53 16.80 20.66
N PHE A 237 -20.21 17.83 21.45
CA PHE A 237 -20.92 18.26 22.66
C PHE A 237 -20.67 17.43 23.93
N ASN A 238 -19.50 16.81 24.10
CA ASN A 238 -19.13 15.99 25.27
C ASN A 238 -20.13 14.83 25.50
N LYS A 239 -20.59 14.19 24.43
CA LYS A 239 -21.43 13.01 24.51
C LYS A 239 -20.83 11.95 23.61
N GLU A 240 -20.50 10.81 24.20
CA GLU A 240 -20.01 9.64 23.48
C GLU A 240 -21.16 9.09 22.61
N PRO A 241 -21.08 9.22 21.26
CA PRO A 241 -22.12 8.71 20.38
C PRO A 241 -22.15 7.18 20.39
N GLU A 242 -23.36 6.60 20.29
CA GLU A 242 -23.56 5.15 20.33
C GLU A 242 -24.02 4.60 18.97
N LEU A 243 -23.30 3.63 18.41
CA LEU A 243 -23.73 2.86 17.24
C LEU A 243 -24.31 1.51 17.66
N TYR A 244 -25.60 1.33 17.47
CA TYR A 244 -26.32 0.09 17.69
C TYR A 244 -26.41 -0.73 16.41
N ILE A 245 -25.94 -1.97 16.44
CA ILE A 245 -26.28 -3.00 15.46
C ILE A 245 -27.41 -3.82 16.07
N GLN A 246 -28.63 -3.59 15.58
CA GLN A 246 -29.83 -4.23 16.12
C GLN A 246 -30.75 -4.67 15.00
N SER A 247 -30.84 -5.97 14.78
CA SER A 247 -31.71 -6.55 13.77
C SER A 247 -32.30 -7.89 14.20
N ASP A 248 -33.50 -8.18 13.71
CA ASP A 248 -34.13 -9.50 13.81
C ASP A 248 -33.46 -10.55 12.89
N ASN A 249 -32.62 -10.12 11.95
CA ASN A 249 -31.93 -10.98 10.98
C ASN A 249 -30.39 -10.84 11.10
N PRO A 250 -29.63 -11.89 10.74
CA PRO A 250 -28.17 -11.79 10.64
C PRO A 250 -27.76 -10.64 9.72
N THR A 251 -26.94 -9.75 10.24
CA THR A 251 -26.51 -8.54 9.55
C THR A 251 -25.07 -8.72 9.08
N SER A 252 -24.79 -8.40 7.81
CA SER A 252 -23.43 -8.36 7.29
C SER A 252 -23.12 -7.02 6.65
N MET A 253 -21.95 -6.48 6.98
CA MET A 253 -21.45 -5.21 6.49
C MET A 253 -19.98 -5.31 6.14
N ASP A 254 -19.59 -4.54 5.14
CA ASP A 254 -18.24 -4.42 4.66
C ASP A 254 -17.80 -2.96 4.80
N GLY A 255 -16.54 -2.69 5.15
CA GLY A 255 -16.00 -1.33 5.04
C GLY A 255 -15.19 -0.81 6.22
N VAL A 256 -15.41 0.45 6.58
CA VAL A 256 -14.72 1.14 7.68
C VAL A 256 -15.74 1.67 8.66
N LEU A 257 -15.57 1.36 9.95
CA LEU A 257 -16.26 2.01 11.05
C LEU A 257 -15.24 2.83 11.83
N TYR A 258 -15.40 4.14 11.85
CA TYR A 258 -14.65 5.03 12.73
C TYR A 258 -15.63 5.64 13.73
N LEU A 259 -15.43 5.34 15.01
CA LEU A 259 -16.32 5.72 16.09
C LEU A 259 -15.53 6.39 17.20
N ASN A 260 -15.82 7.67 17.47
CA ASN A 260 -15.41 8.34 18.71
C ASN A 260 -16.42 8.05 19.83
N GLY A 261 -16.71 6.77 20.10
CA GLY A 261 -17.75 6.35 21.03
C GLY A 261 -18.01 4.84 20.97
N ASP A 262 -19.19 4.42 21.43
CA ASP A 262 -19.48 3.01 21.68
C ASP A 262 -20.11 2.30 20.48
N LEU A 263 -19.69 1.06 20.24
CA LEU A 263 -20.30 0.12 19.31
C LEU A 263 -21.07 -0.94 20.11
N ILE A 264 -22.39 -0.94 20.01
CA ILE A 264 -23.29 -1.85 20.74
C ILE A 264 -23.89 -2.86 19.76
N ILE A 265 -23.53 -4.13 19.89
CA ILE A 265 -23.96 -5.22 19.01
C ILE A 265 -25.00 -6.07 19.72
N ASN A 266 -26.27 -5.94 19.32
CA ASN A 266 -27.41 -6.61 19.93
C ASN A 266 -27.91 -7.81 19.10
N SER A 267 -27.36 -8.07 17.91
CA SER A 267 -27.79 -9.13 17.00
C SER A 267 -26.60 -9.84 16.35
N GLU A 268 -26.84 -10.99 15.68
CA GLU A 268 -25.82 -11.67 14.88
C GLU A 268 -25.26 -10.72 13.80
N PHE A 269 -23.94 -10.53 13.82
CA PHE A 269 -23.27 -9.53 13.01
C PHE A 269 -21.95 -10.05 12.44
N ILE A 270 -21.76 -9.88 11.12
CA ILE A 270 -20.52 -10.16 10.41
C ILE A 270 -20.01 -8.88 9.78
N PHE A 271 -18.86 -8.41 10.26
CA PHE A 271 -18.18 -7.25 9.71
C PHE A 271 -16.93 -7.64 8.94
N ASN A 272 -16.78 -7.16 7.72
CA ASN A 272 -15.56 -7.37 6.92
C ASN A 272 -14.87 -6.02 6.68
N GLY A 273 -13.78 -5.74 7.41
CA GLY A 273 -13.01 -4.51 7.22
C GLY A 273 -12.33 -3.99 8.47
N ILE A 274 -12.33 -2.66 8.62
CA ILE A 274 -11.57 -1.97 9.66
C ILE A 274 -12.54 -1.32 10.65
N ILE A 275 -12.39 -1.63 11.93
CA ILE A 275 -13.10 -0.94 13.02
C ILE A 275 -12.09 -0.12 13.80
N ILE A 276 -12.34 1.17 13.94
CA ILE A 276 -11.55 2.09 14.76
C ILE A 276 -12.47 2.62 15.86
N ILE A 277 -12.13 2.32 17.12
CA ILE A 277 -12.84 2.80 18.31
C ILE A 277 -11.93 3.75 19.07
N ASN A 278 -12.28 5.03 19.06
CA ASN A 278 -11.58 6.07 19.76
C ASN A 278 -12.36 6.49 21.01
N ASN A 279 -11.75 6.35 22.19
CA ASN A 279 -12.36 6.67 23.49
C ASN A 279 -13.74 6.04 23.71
N GLY A 280 -13.92 4.78 23.30
CA GLY A 280 -15.19 4.07 23.44
C GLY A 280 -14.99 2.56 23.61
N ARG A 281 -16.09 1.82 23.56
CA ARG A 281 -16.15 0.38 23.84
C ARG A 281 -16.94 -0.37 22.78
N ILE A 282 -16.60 -1.63 22.59
CA ILE A 282 -17.39 -2.60 21.84
C ILE A 282 -18.16 -3.46 22.84
N ILE A 283 -19.47 -3.24 22.93
CA ILE A 283 -20.38 -3.91 23.85
C ILE A 283 -21.19 -4.93 23.05
N VAL A 284 -21.00 -6.22 23.35
CA VAL A 284 -21.74 -7.31 22.70
C VAL A 284 -22.83 -7.81 23.63
N ASN A 285 -24.09 -7.71 23.20
CA ASN A 285 -25.26 -8.22 23.91
C ASN A 285 -25.94 -9.37 23.16
N SER A 286 -25.51 -9.68 21.92
CA SER A 286 -26.04 -10.79 21.15
C SER A 286 -25.76 -12.15 21.81
N GLU A 287 -26.65 -13.11 21.57
CA GLU A 287 -26.46 -14.51 21.99
C GLU A 287 -25.38 -15.21 21.15
N ILE A 288 -25.24 -14.82 19.88
CA ILE A 288 -24.23 -15.32 18.96
C ILE A 288 -23.09 -14.30 18.89
N ASN A 289 -21.85 -14.76 19.06
CA ASN A 289 -20.67 -13.92 18.97
C ASN A 289 -20.54 -13.31 17.56
N PRO A 290 -20.45 -11.98 17.43
CA PRO A 290 -20.15 -11.33 16.16
C PRO A 290 -18.79 -11.77 15.61
N ILE A 291 -18.69 -11.76 14.27
CA ILE A 291 -17.48 -12.11 13.54
C ILE A 291 -16.95 -10.86 12.85
N ILE A 292 -15.70 -10.51 13.13
CA ILE A 292 -15.00 -9.37 12.54
C ILE A 292 -13.84 -9.92 11.71
N ASN A 293 -13.93 -9.85 10.39
CA ASN A 293 -12.87 -10.23 9.46
C ASN A 293 -12.11 -8.98 9.00
N GLY A 294 -10.93 -8.75 9.56
CA GLY A 294 -10.09 -7.61 9.26
C GLY A 294 -9.27 -7.18 10.47
N ILE A 295 -9.42 -5.93 10.92
CA ILE A 295 -8.63 -5.40 12.05
C ILE A 295 -9.47 -4.44 12.91
N ILE A 296 -9.25 -4.50 14.22
CA ILE A 296 -9.79 -3.54 15.18
C ILE A 296 -8.64 -2.70 15.72
N ILE A 297 -8.80 -1.38 15.72
CA ILE A 297 -7.84 -0.41 16.26
C ILE A 297 -8.54 0.37 17.36
N SER A 298 -7.95 0.44 18.54
CA SER A 298 -8.55 1.19 19.64
C SER A 298 -7.52 1.76 20.62
N ASN A 299 -7.88 2.88 21.24
CA ASN A 299 -7.20 3.48 22.39
C ASN A 299 -8.07 3.44 23.67
N GLY A 300 -9.15 2.64 23.68
CA GLY A 300 -10.09 2.52 24.78
C GLY A 300 -9.44 2.21 26.12
N GLU A 301 -10.21 2.35 27.19
CA GLU A 301 -9.75 1.99 28.53
C GLU A 301 -9.89 0.48 28.79
N GLU A 302 -9.48 0.04 29.98
CA GLU A 302 -9.64 -1.35 30.41
C GLU A 302 -11.11 -1.80 30.25
N GLY A 303 -11.31 -2.98 29.68
CA GLY A 303 -12.65 -3.51 29.42
C GLY A 303 -13.36 -2.87 28.21
N TRP A 304 -12.63 -2.18 27.31
CA TRP A 304 -13.20 -1.65 26.07
C TRP A 304 -13.80 -2.74 25.16
N ILE A 305 -13.37 -3.99 25.28
CA ILE A 305 -13.95 -5.12 24.56
C ILE A 305 -13.85 -6.39 25.40
N ASP A 306 -14.90 -7.20 25.36
CA ASP A 306 -14.89 -8.58 25.85
C ASP A 306 -14.55 -9.52 24.68
N LEU A 307 -13.27 -9.91 24.56
CA LEU A 307 -12.79 -10.76 23.47
C LEU A 307 -13.38 -12.18 23.49
N ASP A 308 -13.93 -12.64 24.62
CA ASP A 308 -14.61 -13.95 24.68
C ASP A 308 -15.98 -13.90 23.98
N ARG A 309 -16.53 -12.70 23.77
CA ARG A 309 -17.81 -12.46 23.12
C ARG A 309 -17.70 -12.02 21.67
N VAL A 310 -16.50 -11.95 21.09
CA VAL A 310 -16.30 -11.56 19.69
C VAL A 310 -15.22 -12.40 19.02
N THR A 311 -15.47 -12.84 17.79
CA THR A 311 -14.46 -13.52 16.99
C THR A 311 -13.79 -12.52 16.05
N VAL A 312 -12.50 -12.25 16.23
CA VAL A 312 -11.74 -11.34 15.37
C VAL A 312 -10.70 -12.13 14.55
N ASN A 313 -10.89 -12.17 13.24
CA ASN A 313 -10.00 -12.84 12.29
C ASN A 313 -9.21 -11.81 11.50
N TYR A 314 -7.88 -11.90 11.52
CA TYR A 314 -7.04 -11.05 10.68
C TYR A 314 -7.21 -11.43 9.19
N ASP A 315 -7.85 -10.57 8.40
CA ASP A 315 -8.01 -10.76 6.96
C ASP A 315 -7.42 -9.58 6.15
N ARG A 316 -6.22 -9.82 5.63
CA ARG A 316 -5.46 -8.88 4.80
C ARG A 316 -6.22 -8.38 3.58
N LYS A 317 -7.10 -9.20 2.99
CA LYS A 317 -7.90 -8.79 1.81
C LYS A 317 -8.80 -7.62 2.17
N TYR A 318 -9.49 -7.69 3.31
CA TYR A 318 -10.38 -6.63 3.75
C TYR A 318 -9.61 -5.42 4.29
N ILE A 319 -8.49 -5.65 4.99
CA ILE A 319 -7.61 -4.58 5.49
C ILE A 319 -7.04 -3.76 4.32
N TYR A 320 -6.48 -4.39 3.28
CA TYR A 320 -5.97 -3.65 2.12
C TYR A 320 -7.06 -2.92 1.35
N ARG A 321 -8.21 -3.58 1.16
CA ARG A 321 -9.33 -2.98 0.42
C ARG A 321 -9.81 -1.70 1.10
N TYR A 322 -10.12 -1.78 2.39
CA TYR A 322 -10.77 -0.67 3.11
C TYR A 322 -9.77 0.29 3.74
N GLY A 323 -8.55 -0.15 4.06
CA GLY A 323 -7.48 0.70 4.54
C GLY A 323 -7.06 1.78 3.55
N THR A 324 -7.17 1.53 2.24
CA THR A 324 -6.90 2.58 1.22
C THR A 324 -7.83 3.80 1.26
N TYR A 325 -8.88 3.79 2.09
CA TYR A 325 -9.73 4.95 2.34
C TYR A 325 -9.34 5.70 3.62
N LEU A 326 -8.46 5.14 4.44
CA LEU A 326 -7.94 5.79 5.64
C LEU A 326 -6.72 6.65 5.29
N PRO A 327 -6.55 7.80 5.97
CA PRO A 327 -5.33 8.58 5.84
C PRO A 327 -4.14 7.78 6.38
N ASP A 328 -2.96 8.05 5.81
CA ASP A 328 -1.68 7.46 6.22
C ASP A 328 -1.62 5.91 6.22
N PHE A 329 -2.55 5.25 5.54
CA PHE A 329 -2.52 3.80 5.36
C PHE A 329 -1.45 3.37 4.35
N LEU A 330 -1.31 4.15 3.27
CA LEU A 330 -0.31 3.93 2.24
C LEU A 330 0.98 4.62 2.65
N ASP A 331 2.03 3.82 2.84
CA ASP A 331 3.34 4.28 3.25
C ASP A 331 4.40 3.61 2.37
N TYR A 332 5.22 4.43 1.72
CA TYR A 332 6.09 4.02 0.64
C TYR A 332 7.54 4.05 1.08
N GLU A 333 8.08 2.92 1.52
CA GLU A 333 9.48 2.83 1.92
C GLU A 333 10.27 2.01 0.91
N PHE A 334 11.42 2.54 0.50
CA PHE A 334 12.35 1.83 -0.36
C PHE A 334 13.06 0.72 0.42
N LEU A 335 12.98 -0.53 -0.05
CA LEU A 335 13.64 -1.66 0.59
C LEU A 335 14.97 -2.00 -0.09
N VAL A 336 14.95 -2.27 -1.40
CA VAL A 336 16.11 -2.81 -2.11
C VAL A 336 16.10 -2.41 -3.59
N LEU A 337 17.27 -2.07 -4.12
CA LEU A 337 17.56 -2.02 -5.55
C LEU A 337 18.37 -3.25 -5.96
N LYS A 338 17.90 -3.94 -7.00
CA LYS A 338 18.60 -5.09 -7.59
C LYS A 338 18.93 -4.81 -9.06
N LYS A 339 20.20 -5.00 -9.40
CA LYS A 339 20.64 -5.18 -10.78
C LYS A 339 20.34 -6.60 -11.20
N ARG A 340 19.58 -6.79 -12.28
CA ARG A 340 19.48 -8.09 -12.94
C ARG A 340 20.56 -8.14 -14.02
N GLU A 341 21.46 -9.11 -13.88
CA GLU A 341 22.50 -9.41 -14.87
C GLU A 341 21.92 -9.91 -16.18
#